data_AF-J3KAF2-F1
#
_entry.id   AF-J3KAF2-F1
#
_cell.length_a   1.000
_cell.length_b   1.000
_cell.length_c   1.000
_cell.angle_alpha   90.00
_cell.angle_beta   90.00
_cell.angle_gamma   90.00
#
_symmetry.space_group_name_H-M   'P 1'
#
loop_
_entity.id
_entity.type
_entity.pdbx_description
1 polymer ?
#
loop_
_entity_poly.entity_id
_entity_poly.type
_entity_poly.pdbx_seq_one_letter_code
_entity_poly.pdbx_strand_id
1 'polypeptide(L)'
;MASTKQTPSSGAHPKEGPRTRGMRTHSKLSDFLFPLFVSTYRRRKQSSSEAANPSLQVLLHTQTPPPGYTFVPKGNVYITRNSRLQTHQSNKPVYTVEHSKTKRTLGICVPLDIHARVLDLAADTSEARGLAVAQKDARHARHAKAALERGFPYIPAQDMRAILNHAFLKGSGRVGRSGTVGSDERKVELAAEAHIRHVHTGYEGLLDSGMDREDARKLVWDRVKEVKRMWKEGV
;
A
#
# COMPACT_ATOMS: atom_id res chain seq x y z
N MET A 1 36.76 -69.04 -16.75
CA MET A 1 36.81 -68.00 -15.69
C MET A 1 35.52 -67.19 -15.83
N ALA A 2 34.42 -67.74 -15.29
CA ALA A 2 33.79 -67.35 -14.01
C ALA A 2 33.11 -65.96 -14.12
N SER A 3 31.81 -65.76 -13.87
CA SER A 3 30.75 -66.62 -13.35
C SER A 3 29.38 -66.00 -13.66
N THR A 4 28.41 -66.87 -13.97
CA THR A 4 26.96 -66.69 -14.06
C THR A 4 26.32 -66.25 -12.73
N LYS A 5 25.17 -65.53 -12.81
CA LYS A 5 23.93 -65.66 -11.97
C LYS A 5 22.86 -64.70 -12.55
N GLN A 6 21.84 -65.14 -13.30
CA GLN A 6 20.55 -65.75 -12.90
C GLN A 6 19.70 -64.96 -11.87
N THR A 7 18.50 -64.56 -12.33
CA THR A 7 17.27 -64.04 -11.68
C THR A 7 16.52 -65.19 -10.93
N PRO A 8 15.25 -65.13 -10.43
CA PRO A 8 14.21 -64.06 -10.29
C PRO A 8 13.36 -64.09 -8.96
N SER A 9 12.33 -63.23 -8.87
CA SER A 9 10.93 -63.48 -8.39
C SER A 9 10.50 -63.63 -6.90
N SER A 10 9.42 -62.89 -6.57
CA SER A 10 8.20 -63.27 -5.80
C SER A 10 8.13 -63.19 -4.26
N GLY A 11 6.96 -62.74 -3.78
CA GLY A 11 6.37 -63.08 -2.47
C GLY A 11 6.04 -61.86 -1.59
N ALA A 12 4.85 -61.25 -1.68
CA ALA A 12 3.60 -61.63 -0.99
C ALA A 12 3.52 -61.19 0.50
N HIS A 13 2.50 -60.39 0.79
CA HIS A 13 1.99 -59.98 2.12
C HIS A 13 1.61 -61.19 3.02
N PRO A 14 1.53 -61.03 4.36
CA PRO A 14 0.22 -60.76 4.98
C PRO A 14 0.25 -59.83 6.22
N LYS A 15 -0.97 -59.66 6.75
CA LYS A 15 -1.53 -58.66 7.68
C LYS A 15 -1.18 -58.91 9.14
N GLU A 16 -1.24 -57.87 9.97
CA GLU A 16 -1.83 -57.89 11.33
C GLU A 16 -2.07 -56.44 11.84
N GLY A 17 -3.26 -56.18 12.41
CA GLY A 17 -3.59 -54.92 13.12
C GLY A 17 -3.53 -55.12 14.65
N PRO A 18 -4.31 -54.40 15.47
CA PRO A 18 -4.54 -52.95 15.54
C PRO A 18 -3.95 -52.37 16.85
N ARG A 19 -3.53 -51.09 16.87
CA ARG A 19 -3.39 -50.35 18.14
C ARG A 19 -3.89 -48.91 18.02
N THR A 20 -4.76 -48.61 18.97
CA THR A 20 -5.57 -47.41 19.14
C THR A 20 -4.78 -46.23 19.73
N ARG A 21 -5.37 -45.04 19.48
CA ARG A 21 -5.54 -43.90 20.39
C ARG A 21 -4.49 -42.79 20.36
N GLY A 22 -4.96 -41.62 19.93
CA GLY A 22 -4.26 -40.35 20.06
C GLY A 22 -5.02 -39.23 19.35
N MET A 23 -6.24 -38.93 19.82
CA MET A 23 -7.02 -37.76 19.42
C MET A 23 -6.14 -36.50 19.48
N ARG A 24 -5.91 -35.85 18.35
CA ARG A 24 -5.66 -34.40 18.30
C ARG A 24 -6.83 -33.77 17.58
N THR A 25 -7.67 -33.15 18.40
CA THR A 25 -8.68 -32.20 18.00
C THR A 25 -8.02 -31.06 17.22
N HIS A 26 -8.14 -31.07 15.90
CA HIS A 26 -8.00 -29.84 15.13
C HIS A 26 -9.21 -28.97 15.46
N SER A 27 -9.08 -28.10 16.46
CA SER A 27 -10.02 -27.01 16.66
C SER A 27 -9.93 -26.10 15.44
N LYS A 28 -10.99 -26.14 14.63
CA LYS A 28 -11.30 -25.15 13.62
C LYS A 28 -11.25 -23.76 14.27
N LEU A 29 -10.20 -22.99 13.98
CA LEU A 29 -10.22 -21.53 14.07
C LEU A 29 -10.34 -20.95 12.65
N SER A 30 -11.24 -21.54 11.86
CA SER A 30 -11.89 -20.81 10.78
C SER A 30 -13.01 -20.00 11.42
N ASP A 31 -12.76 -18.71 11.65
CA ASP A 31 -13.77 -17.63 11.70
C ASP A 31 -13.16 -16.31 12.23
N PHE A 32 -12.06 -15.86 11.63
CA PHE A 32 -11.68 -14.44 11.68
C PHE A 32 -11.72 -13.87 10.26
N LEU A 33 -12.95 -13.76 9.74
CA LEU A 33 -13.29 -12.82 8.69
C LEU A 33 -12.96 -11.41 9.21
N PHE A 34 -11.75 -10.93 8.91
CA PHE A 34 -11.39 -9.52 9.08
C PHE A 34 -12.17 -8.71 8.04
N PRO A 35 -13.15 -7.87 8.42
CA PRO A 35 -13.73 -6.93 7.48
C PRO A 35 -12.66 -5.86 7.21
N LEU A 36 -12.27 -5.73 5.95
CA LEU A 36 -11.54 -4.57 5.42
C LEU A 36 -12.45 -3.33 5.54
N PHE A 37 -12.62 -2.80 6.74
CA PHE A 37 -13.31 -1.55 6.96
C PHE A 37 -12.35 -0.40 6.57
N VAL A 38 -12.48 0.06 5.33
CA VAL A 38 -11.88 1.31 4.86
C VAL A 38 -12.65 2.44 5.52
N SER A 39 -12.28 2.80 6.76
CA SER A 39 -12.76 4.04 7.37
C SER A 39 -12.00 5.21 6.75
N THR A 40 -12.64 5.90 5.81
CA THR A 40 -12.25 7.24 5.40
C THR A 40 -12.47 8.19 6.57
N TYR A 41 -11.43 8.43 7.36
CA TYR A 41 -11.48 9.41 8.45
C TYR A 41 -11.49 10.83 7.86
N ARG A 42 -12.68 11.29 7.45
CA ARG A 42 -12.97 12.66 7.03
C ARG A 42 -13.10 13.51 8.29
N ARG A 43 -12.09 14.35 8.58
CA ARG A 43 -12.06 15.26 9.73
C ARG A 43 -13.17 16.33 9.58
N ARG A 44 -14.35 16.07 10.14
CA ARG A 44 -15.41 17.08 10.30
C ARG A 44 -15.14 17.86 11.58
N LYS A 45 -14.83 19.16 11.46
CA LYS A 45 -14.82 20.08 12.62
C LYS A 45 -16.27 20.26 13.07
N GLN A 46 -16.60 19.80 14.26
CA GLN A 46 -17.78 20.24 14.99
C GLN A 46 -17.33 20.67 16.39
N SER A 47 -17.66 21.91 16.71
CA SER A 47 -17.55 22.55 18.01
C SER A 47 -18.78 22.17 18.85
N SER A 48 -18.61 21.36 19.90
CA SER A 48 -19.48 21.34 21.07
C SER A 48 -18.92 20.44 22.17
N SER A 49 -18.74 21.05 23.35
CA SER A 49 -18.67 20.46 24.71
C SER A 49 -17.75 19.26 24.97
N GLU A 50 -16.57 19.58 25.51
CA GLU A 50 -15.91 18.98 26.68
C GLU A 50 -16.45 17.61 27.17
N ALA A 51 -16.15 16.54 26.44
CA ALA A 51 -16.03 15.20 27.01
C ALA A 51 -14.61 14.72 26.72
N ALA A 52 -13.74 14.86 27.72
CA ALA A 52 -12.33 14.49 27.64
C ALA A 52 -12.19 13.01 27.28
N ASN A 53 -11.56 12.73 26.14
CA ASN A 53 -11.21 11.37 25.71
C ASN A 53 -10.07 10.84 26.62
N PRO A 54 -10.28 9.83 27.48
CA PRO A 54 -9.37 9.57 28.60
C PRO A 54 -8.08 8.79 28.26
N SER A 55 -7.65 8.70 27.00
CA SER A 55 -6.63 7.70 26.59
C SER A 55 -5.49 8.16 25.68
N LEU A 56 -5.16 9.46 25.66
CA LEU A 56 -3.91 9.96 25.07
C LEU A 56 -3.06 10.66 26.12
N GLN A 57 -2.22 9.88 26.82
CA GLN A 57 -1.23 10.43 27.75
C GLN A 57 0.07 10.73 26.98
N VAL A 58 0.70 11.87 27.25
CA VAL A 58 2.01 12.23 26.65
C VAL A 58 3.12 11.79 27.59
N LEU A 59 4.10 11.05 27.06
CA LEU A 59 5.31 10.64 27.76
C LEU A 59 6.51 11.35 27.10
N LEU A 60 7.33 12.03 27.91
CA LEU A 60 8.57 12.60 27.39
C LEU A 60 9.60 11.49 27.18
N HIS A 61 10.41 11.57 26.13
CA HIS A 61 11.47 10.58 25.87
C HIS A 61 12.53 10.47 26.98
N THR A 62 12.60 11.45 27.88
CA THR A 62 13.49 11.45 29.06
C THR A 62 12.87 10.73 30.26
N GLN A 63 11.57 10.44 30.21
CA GLN A 63 10.87 9.74 31.28
C GLN A 63 10.96 8.23 31.05
N THR A 64 11.12 7.50 32.14
CA THR A 64 11.08 6.03 32.10
C THR A 64 9.67 5.57 31.72
N PRO A 65 9.52 4.62 30.79
CA PRO A 65 8.25 3.98 30.51
C PRO A 65 7.59 3.42 31.77
N PRO A 66 6.25 3.45 31.88
CA PRO A 66 5.55 2.75 32.96
C PRO A 66 5.95 1.27 33.02
N PRO A 67 5.93 0.64 34.22
CA PRO A 67 6.25 -0.78 34.34
C PRO A 67 5.41 -1.65 33.41
N GLY A 68 6.05 -2.55 32.66
CA GLY A 68 5.40 -3.41 31.68
C GLY A 68 5.08 -2.74 30.34
N TYR A 69 5.53 -1.50 30.09
CA TYR A 69 5.41 -0.81 28.81
C TYR A 69 6.74 -0.75 28.08
N THR A 70 6.67 -0.70 26.75
CA THR A 70 7.81 -0.60 25.86
C THR A 70 7.59 0.48 24.81
N PHE A 71 8.70 1.13 24.42
CA PHE A 71 8.70 2.16 23.39
C PHE A 71 8.69 1.53 22.00
N VAL A 72 7.77 2.00 21.16
CA VAL A 72 7.64 1.64 19.75
C VAL A 72 7.91 2.89 18.92
N PRO A 73 9.02 2.92 18.14
CA PRO A 73 9.37 4.08 17.32
C PRO A 73 8.36 4.27 16.17
N LYS A 74 8.22 5.51 15.72
CA LYS A 74 7.49 5.80 14.48
C LYS A 74 8.22 5.20 13.26
N GLY A 75 7.47 4.86 12.21
CA GLY A 75 8.02 4.46 10.92
C GLY A 75 7.34 3.22 10.35
N ASN A 76 7.17 2.17 11.17
CA ASN A 76 6.41 1.00 10.74
C ASN A 76 4.92 1.21 11.03
N VAL A 77 4.17 1.56 9.97
CA VAL A 77 2.73 1.84 10.04
C VAL A 77 1.95 0.63 10.56
N TYR A 78 2.35 -0.58 10.17
CA TYR A 78 1.68 -1.81 10.62
C TYR A 78 1.86 -1.99 12.12
N ILE A 79 3.09 -1.92 12.62
CA ILE A 79 3.40 -2.11 14.05
C ILE A 79 2.71 -1.04 14.88
N THR A 80 2.95 0.23 14.58
CA THR A 80 2.39 1.36 15.36
C THR A 80 0.86 1.37 15.37
N ARG A 81 0.19 1.04 14.25
CA ARG A 81 -1.28 0.95 14.18
C ARG A 81 -1.82 -0.22 15.01
N ASN A 82 -1.26 -1.41 14.84
CA ASN A 82 -1.75 -2.60 15.54
C ASN A 82 -1.45 -2.55 17.04
N SER A 83 -0.29 -2.01 17.43
CA SER A 83 0.04 -1.77 18.85
C SER A 83 -0.98 -0.84 19.50
N ARG A 84 -1.36 0.28 18.85
CA ARG A 84 -2.43 1.16 19.34
C ARG A 84 -3.76 0.43 19.46
N LEU A 85 -4.18 -0.22 18.38
CA LEU A 85 -5.48 -0.90 18.30
C LEU A 85 -5.63 -1.97 19.40
N GLN A 86 -4.65 -2.87 19.53
CA GLN A 86 -4.69 -3.94 20.52
C GLN A 86 -4.59 -3.42 21.96
N THR A 87 -3.85 -2.33 22.18
CA THR A 87 -3.78 -1.66 23.49
C THR A 87 -5.13 -1.11 23.90
N HIS A 88 -5.83 -0.41 22.99
CA HIS A 88 -7.19 0.07 23.22
C HIS A 88 -8.18 -1.09 23.43
N GLN A 89 -8.11 -2.17 22.64
CA GLN A 89 -8.95 -3.35 22.82
C GLN A 89 -8.73 -4.04 24.17
N SER A 90 -7.53 -3.90 24.74
CA SER A 90 -7.20 -4.41 26.08
C SER A 90 -7.57 -3.44 27.20
N ASN A 91 -8.26 -2.32 26.91
CA ASN A 91 -8.58 -1.24 27.84
C ASN A 91 -7.34 -0.69 28.60
N LYS A 92 -6.16 -0.74 27.97
CA LYS A 92 -4.90 -0.20 28.51
C LYS A 92 -4.62 1.18 27.88
N PRO A 93 -3.96 2.12 28.58
CA PRO A 93 -3.60 3.42 28.01
C PRO A 93 -2.51 3.29 26.93
N VAL A 94 -2.57 4.16 25.92
CA VAL A 94 -1.47 4.36 24.96
C VAL A 94 -0.80 5.68 25.27
N TYR A 95 0.53 5.68 25.36
CA TYR A 95 1.29 6.92 25.54
C TYR A 95 1.86 7.39 24.20
N THR A 96 1.73 8.68 23.90
CA THR A 96 2.47 9.30 22.79
C THR A 96 3.82 9.76 23.31
N VAL A 97 4.91 9.29 22.70
CA VAL A 97 6.25 9.66 23.12
C VAL A 97 6.72 10.87 22.34
N GLU A 98 7.08 11.94 23.04
CA GLU A 98 7.50 13.20 22.45
C GLU A 98 8.91 13.60 22.86
N HIS A 99 9.56 14.36 21.99
CA HIS A 99 10.82 15.01 22.30
C HIS A 99 10.60 16.19 23.26
N SER A 100 11.37 16.26 24.36
CA SER A 100 11.19 17.23 25.45
C SER A 100 11.23 18.68 24.97
N LYS A 101 12.28 19.02 24.20
CA LYS A 101 12.54 20.35 23.64
C LYS A 101 11.75 20.66 22.37
N THR A 102 11.79 19.78 21.37
CA THR A 102 11.23 20.07 20.04
C THR A 102 9.75 19.72 19.89
N LYS A 103 9.14 19.08 20.91
CA LYS A 103 7.74 18.59 20.90
C LYS A 103 7.39 17.69 19.72
N ARG A 104 8.39 17.17 18.98
CA ARG A 104 8.17 16.23 17.89
C ARG A 104 7.73 14.89 18.46
N THR A 105 6.72 14.27 17.86
CA THR A 105 6.36 12.89 18.17
C THR A 105 7.45 11.93 17.67
N LEU A 106 7.92 11.06 18.56
CA LEU A 106 8.94 10.05 18.30
C LEU A 106 8.34 8.66 18.10
N GLY A 107 7.20 8.37 18.73
CA GLY A 107 6.56 7.07 18.65
C GLY A 107 5.45 6.92 19.68
N ILE A 108 5.21 5.69 20.11
CA ILE A 108 4.23 5.37 21.15
C ILE A 108 4.84 4.47 22.22
N CYS A 109 4.29 4.50 23.43
CA CYS A 109 4.57 3.53 24.46
C CYS A 109 3.32 2.66 24.66
N VAL A 110 3.50 1.34 24.60
CA VAL A 110 2.43 0.35 24.70
C VAL A 110 2.87 -0.82 25.60
N PRO A 111 1.95 -1.63 26.13
CA PRO A 111 2.30 -2.81 26.91
C PRO A 111 3.23 -3.77 26.16
N LEU A 112 4.21 -4.34 26.88
CA LEU A 112 5.25 -5.22 26.33
C LEU A 112 4.66 -6.47 25.67
N ASP A 113 3.66 -7.08 26.31
CA ASP A 113 2.93 -8.26 25.83
C ASP A 113 2.24 -8.00 24.48
N ILE A 114 1.64 -6.81 24.34
CA ILE A 114 0.96 -6.39 23.12
C ILE A 114 1.97 -6.13 22.00
N HIS A 115 3.08 -5.46 22.30
CA HIS A 115 4.12 -5.21 21.29
C HIS A 115 4.72 -6.52 20.77
N ALA A 116 5.03 -7.48 21.65
CA ALA A 116 5.53 -8.80 21.26
C ALA A 116 4.55 -9.52 20.32
N ARG A 117 3.26 -9.61 20.70
CA ARG A 117 2.23 -10.21 19.87
C ARG A 117 2.09 -9.53 18.50
N VAL A 118 2.23 -8.21 18.45
CA VAL A 118 2.16 -7.45 17.19
C VAL A 118 3.37 -7.73 16.29
N LEU A 119 4.57 -7.96 16.86
CA LEU A 119 5.75 -8.36 16.11
C LEU A 119 5.59 -9.76 15.50
N ASP A 120 5.10 -10.72 16.28
CA ASP A 120 4.82 -12.09 15.81
C ASP A 120 3.80 -12.05 14.66
N LEU A 121 2.67 -11.34 14.87
CA LEU A 121 1.66 -11.17 13.84
C LEU A 121 2.21 -10.45 12.59
N ALA A 122 3.11 -9.49 12.76
CA ALA A 122 3.74 -8.80 11.64
C ALA A 122 4.62 -9.75 10.80
N ALA A 123 5.37 -10.63 11.47
CA ALA A 123 6.17 -11.66 10.81
C ALA A 123 5.27 -12.65 10.06
N ASP A 124 4.29 -13.23 10.75
CA ASP A 124 3.38 -14.24 10.21
C ASP A 124 2.57 -13.72 9.00
N THR A 125 2.18 -12.44 9.04
CA THR A 125 1.37 -11.85 7.97
C THR A 125 2.19 -11.14 6.89
N SER A 126 3.53 -11.13 6.98
CA SER A 126 4.38 -10.32 6.10
C SER A 126 4.18 -10.67 4.62
N GLU A 127 4.23 -11.96 4.29
CA GLU A 127 4.07 -12.44 2.91
C GLU A 127 2.67 -12.14 2.37
N ALA A 128 1.62 -12.49 3.12
CA ALA A 128 0.23 -12.23 2.74
C ALA A 128 -0.03 -10.73 2.52
N ARG A 129 0.54 -9.86 3.37
CA ARG A 129 0.46 -8.40 3.19
C ARG A 129 1.21 -7.95 1.94
N GLY A 130 2.40 -8.50 1.68
CA GLY A 130 3.18 -8.23 0.48
C GLY A 130 2.39 -8.58 -0.79
N LEU A 131 1.80 -9.78 -0.83
CA LEU A 131 0.95 -10.24 -1.92
C LEU A 131 -0.29 -9.37 -2.11
N ALA A 132 -0.98 -9.01 -1.02
CA ALA A 132 -2.16 -8.15 -1.10
C ALA A 132 -1.82 -6.76 -1.65
N VAL A 133 -0.66 -6.20 -1.28
CA VAL A 133 -0.16 -4.94 -1.84
C VAL A 133 0.16 -5.09 -3.33
N ALA A 134 0.88 -6.14 -3.72
CA ALA A 134 1.23 -6.40 -5.12
C ALA A 134 -0.01 -6.58 -6.00
N GLN A 135 -1.00 -7.35 -5.54
CA GLN A 135 -2.27 -7.53 -6.24
C GLN A 135 -3.04 -6.22 -6.38
N LYS A 136 -3.06 -5.38 -5.34
CA LYS A 136 -3.69 -4.06 -5.39
C LYS A 136 -2.99 -3.15 -6.40
N ASP A 137 -1.67 -3.14 -6.40
CA ASP A 137 -0.90 -2.34 -7.36
C ASP A 137 -1.11 -2.82 -8.80
N ALA A 138 -1.15 -4.14 -9.03
CA ALA A 138 -1.49 -4.72 -10.33
C ALA A 138 -2.90 -4.32 -10.79
N ARG A 139 -3.91 -4.33 -9.90
CA ARG A 139 -5.26 -3.83 -10.21
C ARG A 139 -5.24 -2.36 -10.60
N HIS A 140 -4.54 -1.51 -9.86
CA HIS A 140 -4.42 -0.09 -10.21
C HIS A 140 -3.74 0.12 -11.57
N ALA A 141 -2.66 -0.62 -11.87
CA ALA A 141 -1.99 -0.54 -13.16
C ALA A 141 -2.91 -0.97 -14.32
N ARG A 142 -3.66 -2.07 -14.14
CA ARG A 142 -4.66 -2.52 -15.12
C ARG A 142 -5.76 -1.49 -15.35
N HIS A 143 -6.30 -0.90 -14.27
CA HIS A 143 -7.33 0.13 -14.38
C HIS A 143 -6.83 1.38 -15.10
N ALA A 144 -5.63 1.85 -14.76
CA ALA A 144 -5.01 3.00 -15.42
C ALA A 144 -4.79 2.75 -16.92
N LYS A 145 -4.27 1.57 -17.28
CA LYS A 145 -4.10 1.14 -18.67
C LYS A 145 -5.43 1.12 -19.40
N ALA A 146 -6.44 0.45 -18.85
CA ALA A 146 -7.76 0.35 -19.47
C ALA A 146 -8.44 1.72 -19.62
N ALA A 147 -8.29 2.62 -18.64
CA ALA A 147 -8.81 3.97 -18.73
C ALA A 147 -8.12 4.79 -19.84
N LEU A 148 -6.81 4.61 -20.01
CA LEU A 148 -6.04 5.30 -21.05
C LEU A 148 -6.38 4.76 -22.44
N GLU A 149 -6.53 3.43 -22.60
CA GLU A 149 -6.99 2.79 -23.85
C GLU A 149 -8.40 3.26 -24.24
N ARG A 150 -9.33 3.36 -23.28
CA ARG A 150 -10.67 3.90 -23.55
C ARG A 150 -10.66 5.38 -23.91
N GLY A 151 -9.83 6.17 -23.22
CA GLY A 151 -9.77 7.62 -23.40
C GLY A 151 -9.05 8.06 -24.67
N PHE A 152 -8.08 7.27 -25.13
CA PHE A 152 -7.18 7.59 -26.24
C PHE A 152 -6.93 6.34 -27.10
N PRO A 153 -7.91 5.86 -27.88
CA PRO A 153 -7.79 4.62 -28.65
C PRO A 153 -6.71 4.66 -29.73
N TYR A 154 -6.29 5.84 -30.20
CA TYR A 154 -5.31 6.02 -31.28
C TYR A 154 -3.94 6.50 -30.78
N ILE A 155 -3.69 6.46 -29.47
CA ILE A 155 -2.38 6.85 -28.91
C ILE A 155 -1.27 5.89 -29.39
N PRO A 156 -0.10 6.40 -29.79
CA PRO A 156 1.05 5.55 -30.11
C PRO A 156 1.47 4.69 -28.92
N ALA A 157 1.86 3.44 -29.17
CA ALA A 157 2.20 2.48 -28.13
C ALA A 157 3.36 2.95 -27.23
N GLN A 158 4.32 3.69 -27.79
CA GLN A 158 5.44 4.27 -27.03
C GLN A 158 4.96 5.35 -26.04
N ASP A 159 4.07 6.25 -26.48
CA ASP A 159 3.50 7.29 -25.64
C ASP A 159 2.63 6.72 -24.53
N MET A 160 1.80 5.72 -24.85
CA MET A 160 1.01 5.00 -23.85
C MET A 160 1.90 4.42 -22.75
N ARG A 161 2.97 3.72 -23.13
CA ARG A 161 3.94 3.16 -22.18
C ARG A 161 4.60 4.25 -21.33
N ALA A 162 5.02 5.35 -21.96
CA ALA A 162 5.65 6.47 -21.26
C ALA A 162 4.71 7.09 -20.21
N ILE A 163 3.45 7.32 -20.57
CA ILE A 163 2.43 7.86 -19.65
C ILE A 163 2.20 6.92 -18.47
N LEU A 164 2.02 5.62 -18.72
CA LEU A 164 1.78 4.64 -17.65
C LEU A 164 2.97 4.54 -16.70
N ASN A 165 4.18 4.49 -17.24
CA ASN A 165 5.42 4.38 -16.45
C ASN A 165 5.77 5.66 -15.69
N HIS A 166 5.33 6.82 -16.17
CA HIS A 166 5.64 8.09 -15.53
C HIS A 166 4.51 8.56 -14.59
N ALA A 167 3.28 8.70 -15.09
CA ALA A 167 2.19 9.31 -14.34
C ALA A 167 1.51 8.38 -13.33
N PHE A 168 1.52 7.06 -13.60
CA PHE A 168 0.79 6.06 -12.80
C PHE A 168 1.70 5.18 -11.94
N LEU A 169 3.01 5.42 -11.95
CA LEU A 169 3.96 4.71 -11.11
C LEU A 169 3.66 4.90 -9.62
N LYS A 170 3.68 3.81 -8.86
CA LYS A 170 3.46 3.82 -7.41
C LYS A 170 4.49 4.72 -6.72
N GLY A 171 4.03 5.50 -5.75
CA GLY A 171 4.91 6.36 -4.93
C GLY A 171 5.44 7.60 -5.64
N SER A 172 5.03 7.85 -6.89
CA SER A 172 5.52 8.98 -7.69
C SER A 172 4.98 10.35 -7.26
N GLY A 173 3.94 10.40 -6.43
CA GLY A 173 3.22 11.64 -6.08
C GLY A 173 2.50 12.31 -7.25
N ARG A 174 2.46 11.68 -8.44
CA ARG A 174 1.92 12.25 -9.68
C ARG A 174 0.42 12.03 -9.80
N VAL A 175 -0.17 12.70 -10.79
CA VAL A 175 -1.62 12.74 -11.03
C VAL A 175 -2.29 11.36 -11.03
N GLY A 176 -1.64 10.35 -11.63
CA GLY A 176 -2.17 8.99 -11.73
C GLY A 176 -2.29 8.25 -10.39
N ARG A 177 -1.65 8.74 -9.34
CA ARG A 177 -1.74 8.21 -7.96
C ARG A 177 -2.33 9.20 -6.96
N SER A 178 -2.76 10.37 -7.42
CA SER A 178 -3.33 11.38 -6.54
C SER A 178 -4.72 10.95 -6.05
N GLY A 179 -4.94 11.07 -4.74
CA GLY A 179 -6.27 10.94 -4.13
C GLY A 179 -7.14 12.21 -4.27
N THR A 180 -6.59 13.31 -4.78
CA THR A 180 -7.32 14.57 -4.98
C THR A 180 -8.05 14.64 -6.32
N VAL A 181 -7.66 13.82 -7.30
CA VAL A 181 -8.34 13.74 -8.59
C VAL A 181 -9.40 12.65 -8.52
N GLY A 182 -10.66 13.06 -8.65
CA GLY A 182 -11.83 12.25 -8.29
C GLY A 182 -12.13 11.06 -9.20
N SER A 183 -11.68 11.07 -10.47
CA SER A 183 -11.92 9.97 -11.42
C SER A 183 -10.65 9.55 -12.16
N ASP A 184 -10.59 8.29 -12.57
CA ASP A 184 -9.46 7.75 -13.33
C ASP A 184 -9.44 8.34 -14.76
N GLU A 185 -10.62 8.66 -15.31
CA GLU A 185 -10.79 9.38 -16.57
C GLU A 185 -10.09 10.75 -16.54
N ARG A 186 -10.28 11.51 -15.45
CA ARG A 186 -9.63 12.81 -15.33
C ARG A 186 -8.11 12.68 -15.16
N LYS A 187 -7.65 11.63 -14.47
CA LYS A 187 -6.21 11.36 -14.32
C LYS A 187 -5.55 11.03 -15.65
N VAL A 188 -6.19 10.19 -16.48
CA VAL A 188 -5.62 9.85 -17.80
C VAL A 188 -5.59 11.05 -18.72
N GLU A 189 -6.61 11.92 -18.69
CA GLU A 189 -6.59 13.16 -19.47
C GLU A 189 -5.44 14.08 -19.07
N LEU A 190 -5.29 14.36 -17.78
CA LEU A 190 -4.23 15.23 -17.27
C LEU A 190 -2.84 14.64 -17.54
N ALA A 191 -2.70 13.32 -17.42
CA ALA A 191 -1.45 12.63 -17.72
C ALA A 191 -1.09 12.71 -19.21
N ALA A 192 -2.07 12.52 -20.10
CA ALA A 192 -1.88 12.66 -21.54
C ALA A 192 -1.55 14.10 -21.93
N GLU A 193 -2.29 15.10 -21.44
CA GLU A 193 -2.00 16.53 -21.70
C GLU A 193 -0.61 16.93 -21.23
N ALA A 194 -0.20 16.47 -20.04
CA ALA A 194 1.15 16.71 -19.56
C ALA A 194 2.19 16.08 -20.48
N HIS A 195 2.03 14.80 -20.83
CA HIS A 195 2.95 14.10 -21.72
C HIS A 195 3.04 14.75 -23.10
N ILE A 196 1.90 15.06 -23.72
CA ILE A 196 1.83 15.75 -25.00
C ILE A 196 2.59 17.08 -24.93
N ARG A 197 2.33 17.89 -23.88
CA ARG A 197 3.02 19.16 -23.70
C ARG A 197 4.55 18.99 -23.67
N HIS A 198 5.04 18.06 -22.85
CA HIS A 198 6.49 17.88 -22.66
C HIS A 198 7.18 17.17 -23.83
N VAL A 199 6.48 16.33 -24.60
CA VAL A 199 7.10 15.43 -25.60
C VAL A 199 6.75 15.79 -27.05
N HIS A 200 5.53 16.28 -27.29
CA HIS A 200 4.99 16.50 -28.64
C HIS A 200 4.87 17.99 -29.01
N THR A 201 5.48 18.86 -28.20
CA THR A 201 5.54 20.31 -28.45
C THR A 201 6.94 20.86 -28.15
N GLY A 202 7.18 22.13 -28.48
CA GLY A 202 8.40 22.84 -28.12
C GLY A 202 8.47 23.32 -26.66
N TYR A 203 7.58 22.85 -25.77
CA TYR A 203 7.46 23.37 -24.40
C TYR A 203 8.78 23.38 -23.62
N GLU A 204 9.58 22.31 -23.68
CA GLU A 204 10.87 22.27 -22.99
C GLU A 204 11.83 23.35 -23.49
N GLY A 205 11.89 23.56 -24.82
CA GLY A 205 12.71 24.62 -25.41
C GLY A 205 12.29 26.03 -24.98
N LEU A 206 10.99 26.27 -24.76
CA LEU A 206 10.50 27.55 -24.24
C LEU A 206 10.91 27.76 -22.77
N LEU A 207 10.90 26.69 -21.97
CA LEU A 207 11.37 26.77 -20.59
C LEU A 207 12.89 27.01 -20.54
N ASP A 208 13.64 26.35 -21.41
CA ASP A 208 15.09 26.52 -21.53
C ASP A 208 15.46 27.94 -21.99
N SER A 209 14.61 28.60 -22.79
CA SER A 209 14.77 30.02 -23.14
C SER A 209 14.36 30.98 -22.01
N GLY A 210 13.99 30.47 -20.84
CA GLY A 210 13.59 31.27 -19.67
C GLY A 210 12.16 31.80 -19.70
N MET A 211 11.31 31.32 -20.60
CA MET A 211 9.89 31.73 -20.64
C MET A 211 9.16 31.25 -19.39
N ASP A 212 8.24 32.08 -18.88
CA ASP A 212 7.37 31.68 -17.77
C ASP A 212 6.53 30.44 -18.15
N ARG A 213 6.29 29.58 -17.17
CA ARG A 213 5.60 28.30 -17.37
C ARG A 213 4.16 28.47 -17.84
N GLU A 214 3.47 29.51 -17.39
CA GLU A 214 2.08 29.75 -17.73
C GLU A 214 1.96 30.26 -19.16
N ASP A 215 2.84 31.16 -19.57
CA ASP A 215 2.89 31.66 -20.95
C ASP A 215 3.35 30.58 -21.94
N ALA A 216 4.37 29.80 -21.59
CA ALA A 216 4.78 28.64 -22.38
C ALA A 216 3.63 27.61 -22.54
N ARG A 217 2.80 27.42 -21.50
CA ARG A 217 1.62 26.54 -21.58
C ARG A 217 0.56 27.09 -22.53
N LYS A 218 0.28 28.40 -22.48
CA LYS A 218 -0.69 29.05 -23.39
C LYS A 218 -0.23 28.91 -24.83
N LEU A 219 1.06 29.16 -25.10
CA LEU A 219 1.64 29.13 -26.45
C LEU A 219 1.52 27.74 -27.10
N VAL A 220 1.81 26.67 -26.36
CA VAL A 220 1.74 25.31 -26.90
C VAL A 220 0.33 24.68 -26.83
N TRP A 221 -0.66 25.37 -26.26
CA TRP A 221 -1.95 24.78 -25.96
C TRP A 221 -2.71 24.28 -27.19
N ASP A 222 -2.64 25.02 -28.30
CA ASP A 222 -3.28 24.61 -29.54
C ASP A 222 -2.68 23.31 -30.09
N ARG A 223 -1.35 23.19 -30.05
CA ARG A 223 -0.66 21.95 -30.42
C ARG A 223 -1.02 20.79 -29.48
N VAL A 224 -1.14 21.06 -28.18
CA VAL A 224 -1.57 20.04 -27.21
C VAL A 224 -2.98 19.53 -27.55
N LYS A 225 -3.93 20.43 -27.83
CA LYS A 225 -5.30 20.06 -28.21
C LYS A 225 -5.32 19.25 -29.51
N GLU A 226 -4.53 19.63 -30.50
CA GLU A 226 -4.43 18.94 -31.79
C GLU A 226 -3.99 17.48 -31.61
N VAL A 227 -2.84 17.25 -30.95
CA VAL A 227 -2.32 15.90 -30.70
C VAL A 227 -3.27 15.09 -29.81
N LYS A 228 -3.86 15.74 -28.80
CA LYS A 228 -4.86 15.10 -27.94
C LYS A 228 -6.04 14.60 -28.77
N ARG A 229 -6.54 15.42 -29.71
CA ARG A 229 -7.64 15.05 -30.63
C ARG A 229 -7.24 13.90 -31.54
N MET A 230 -6.04 13.94 -32.14
CA MET A 230 -5.50 12.82 -32.94
C MET A 230 -5.55 11.49 -32.16
N TRP A 231 -5.15 11.50 -30.88
CA TRP A 231 -5.16 10.30 -30.04
C TRP A 231 -6.55 9.84 -29.64
N LYS A 232 -7.53 10.74 -29.55
CA LYS A 232 -8.93 10.41 -29.21
C LYS A 232 -9.73 9.94 -30.41
N GLU A 233 -9.51 10.52 -31.58
CA GLU A 233 -10.41 10.43 -32.74
C GLU A 233 -9.74 9.83 -33.99
N GLY A 234 -8.41 9.78 -34.08
CA GLY A 234 -7.69 9.17 -35.20
C GLY A 234 -7.61 10.03 -36.46
N VAL A 235 -7.62 11.36 -36.29
CA VAL A 235 -7.84 12.41 -37.31
C VAL A 235 -6.78 13.48 -37.32
#